data_AF-A0A0S8JWA6-F1
#
_entry.id   AF-A0A0S8JWA6-F1
#
_cell.length_a   1.000
_cell.length_b   1.000
_cell.length_c   1.000
_cell.angle_alpha   90.00
_cell.angle_beta   90.00
_cell.angle_gamma   90.00
#
_symmetry.space_group_name_H-M   'P 1'
#
loop_
_entity.id
_entity.type
_entity.pdbx_description
1 polymer ?
#
loop_
_entity_poly.entity_id
_entity_poly.type
_entity_poly.pdbx_seq_one_letter_code
_entity_poly.pdbx_strand_id
1 'polypeptide(L)'
;IDWTATIASMNILGEVAKKIALYDSALIVPNRWSVTYTVSKEVVKEAFVSEGRPEKFNEDYVRYLTEAQFGFAAAVNGIVMRERPATNFFIGRFWAESLIMAETGAQMGAFQIAGTDSVLQLPFFVTACDYTLMGEELYAASAYLSREPLLLGSLKAQDYGKLIVLAILIVFTMISFLNINLIPFLRVQ
;
A
#
# COMPACT_ATOMS: atom_id res chain seq x y z
N ILE A 1 12.90 -2.33 6.83
CA ILE A 1 11.45 -2.57 6.59
C ILE A 1 10.65 -1.40 7.16
N ASP A 2 11.29 -0.24 7.30
CA ASP A 2 11.03 0.64 8.43
C ASP A 2 9.86 1.57 8.16
N TRP A 3 9.37 1.58 6.92
CA TRP A 3 8.16 2.26 6.52
C TRP A 3 6.96 1.35 6.72
N THR A 4 5.99 1.84 7.48
CA THR A 4 4.70 1.18 7.72
C THR A 4 4.00 0.81 6.40
N ALA A 5 4.13 1.62 5.36
CA ALA A 5 3.59 1.32 4.03
C ALA A 5 4.17 0.04 3.40
N THR A 6 5.46 -0.25 3.61
CA THR A 6 6.11 -1.48 3.13
C THR A 6 5.62 -2.72 3.89
N ILE A 7 5.25 -2.58 5.15
CA ILE A 7 4.62 -3.68 5.90
C ILE A 7 3.19 -3.89 5.39
N ALA A 8 2.44 -2.79 5.21
CA ALA A 8 1.08 -2.84 4.69
C ALA A 8 1.01 -3.52 3.31
N SER A 9 2.00 -3.31 2.44
CA SER A 9 2.07 -3.94 1.12
C SER A 9 2.24 -5.46 1.19
N MET A 10 2.87 -6.01 2.23
CA MET A 10 3.03 -7.46 2.39
C MET A 10 1.70 -8.17 2.63
N ASN A 11 0.80 -7.55 3.40
CA ASN A 11 -0.55 -8.10 3.58
C ASN A 11 -1.33 -8.14 2.26
N ILE A 12 -1.22 -7.08 1.45
CA ILE A 12 -1.85 -7.04 0.12
C ILE A 12 -1.22 -8.10 -0.80
N LEU A 13 0.12 -8.23 -0.80
CA LEU A 13 0.83 -9.27 -1.55
C LEU A 13 0.36 -10.67 -1.16
N GLY A 14 0.18 -10.94 0.13
CA GLY A 14 -0.31 -12.24 0.60
C GLY A 14 -1.68 -12.58 0.03
N GLU A 15 -2.64 -11.65 0.08
CA GLU A 15 -3.97 -11.88 -0.50
C GLU A 15 -3.95 -12.02 -2.02
N VAL A 16 -3.12 -11.24 -2.73
CA VAL A 16 -2.91 -11.42 -4.17
C VAL A 16 -2.32 -12.80 -4.45
N ALA A 17 -1.28 -13.22 -3.72
CA ALA A 17 -0.63 -14.50 -3.89
C ALA A 17 -1.57 -15.69 -3.64
N LYS A 18 -2.49 -15.59 -2.67
CA LYS A 18 -3.56 -16.59 -2.46
C LYS A 18 -4.44 -16.73 -3.69
N LYS A 19 -4.86 -15.61 -4.30
CA LYS A 19 -5.62 -15.64 -5.55
C LYS A 19 -4.81 -16.24 -6.70
N ILE A 20 -3.53 -15.89 -6.82
CA ILE A 20 -2.64 -16.50 -7.80
C ILE A 20 -2.55 -18.01 -7.61
N ALA A 21 -2.39 -18.50 -6.38
CA ALA A 21 -2.33 -19.94 -6.08
C ALA A 21 -3.63 -20.67 -6.50
N LEU A 22 -4.79 -20.06 -6.30
CA LEU A 22 -6.09 -20.60 -6.71
C LEU A 22 -6.27 -20.63 -8.24
N TYR A 23 -5.90 -19.55 -8.92
CA TYR A 23 -6.15 -19.36 -10.36
C TYR A 23 -4.99 -19.75 -11.27
N ASP A 24 -3.86 -20.20 -10.73
CA ASP A 24 -2.71 -20.68 -11.50
C ASP A 24 -2.15 -19.64 -12.48
N SER A 25 -2.04 -18.40 -12.00
CA SER A 25 -1.56 -17.26 -12.80
C SER A 25 -0.07 -17.00 -12.57
N ALA A 26 0.59 -16.28 -13.48
CA ALA A 26 1.97 -15.87 -13.29
C ALA A 26 2.07 -14.74 -12.25
N LEU A 27 3.12 -14.76 -11.43
CA LEU A 27 3.42 -13.73 -10.44
C LEU A 27 4.89 -13.32 -10.57
N ILE A 28 5.14 -12.00 -10.53
CA ILE A 28 6.49 -11.44 -10.54
C ILE A 28 6.54 -10.35 -9.47
N VAL A 29 7.38 -10.56 -8.45
CA VAL A 29 7.53 -9.66 -7.28
C VAL A 29 8.97 -9.16 -7.24
N PRO A 30 9.29 -8.08 -7.97
CA PRO A 30 10.61 -7.49 -7.95
C PRO A 30 10.85 -6.73 -6.63
N ASN A 31 11.99 -6.98 -6.01
CA ASN A 31 12.39 -6.40 -4.73
C ASN A 31 13.72 -5.63 -4.86
N ARG A 32 13.72 -4.40 -4.32
CA ARG A 32 14.90 -3.53 -4.26
C ARG A 32 15.80 -3.87 -3.09
N TRP A 33 15.22 -4.18 -1.92
CA TRP A 33 15.95 -4.42 -0.69
C TRP A 33 16.00 -5.91 -0.36
N SER A 34 17.13 -6.37 0.16
CA SER A 34 17.31 -7.77 0.59
C SER A 34 16.30 -8.20 1.65
N VAL A 35 15.98 -7.32 2.60
CA VAL A 35 14.99 -7.59 3.66
C VAL A 35 13.59 -7.79 3.07
N THR A 36 13.16 -6.93 2.15
CA THR A 36 11.82 -7.08 1.54
C THR A 36 11.77 -8.29 0.62
N TYR A 37 12.88 -8.63 -0.04
CA TYR A 37 12.98 -9.87 -0.81
C TYR A 37 12.72 -11.11 0.04
N THR A 38 13.41 -11.25 1.18
CA THR A 38 13.24 -12.40 2.08
C THR A 38 11.81 -12.48 2.63
N VAL A 39 11.25 -11.35 3.09
CA VAL A 39 9.88 -11.30 3.62
C VAL A 39 8.85 -11.59 2.54
N SER A 40 8.98 -11.00 1.35
CA SER A 40 8.07 -11.24 0.23
C SER A 40 8.09 -12.71 -0.19
N LYS A 41 9.27 -13.34 -0.22
CA LYS A 41 9.40 -14.77 -0.56
C LYS A 41 8.64 -15.64 0.41
N GLU A 42 8.76 -15.36 1.71
CA GLU A 42 8.03 -16.12 2.74
C GLU A 42 6.52 -15.87 2.67
N VAL A 43 6.09 -14.62 2.47
CA VAL A 43 4.66 -14.26 2.33
C VAL A 43 4.02 -14.98 1.14
N VAL A 44 4.70 -14.99 -0.02
CA VAL A 44 4.20 -15.69 -1.21
C VAL A 44 4.18 -17.19 -0.98
N LYS A 45 5.22 -17.77 -0.38
CA LYS A 45 5.27 -19.20 -0.07
C LYS A 45 4.14 -19.62 0.87
N GLU A 46 3.96 -18.90 1.97
CA GLU A 46 2.91 -19.15 2.96
C GLU A 46 1.52 -19.00 2.34
N ALA A 47 1.31 -18.03 1.46
CA ALA A 47 0.07 -17.88 0.73
C ALA A 47 -0.28 -19.16 -0.06
N PHE A 48 0.67 -19.73 -0.81
CA PHE A 48 0.47 -20.98 -1.55
C PHE A 48 0.24 -22.19 -0.63
N VAL A 49 0.96 -22.26 0.49
CA VAL A 49 0.77 -23.32 1.50
C VAL A 49 -0.64 -23.24 2.11
N SER A 50 -1.09 -22.04 2.48
CA SER A 50 -2.39 -21.82 3.12
C SER A 50 -3.58 -22.15 2.21
N GLU A 51 -3.42 -22.00 0.89
CA GLU A 51 -4.41 -22.40 -0.12
C GLU A 51 -4.28 -23.90 -0.52
N GLY A 52 -3.41 -24.66 0.17
CA GLY A 52 -3.22 -26.10 -0.06
C GLY A 52 -2.55 -26.44 -1.38
N ARG A 53 -1.78 -25.52 -1.96
CA ARG A 53 -1.08 -25.67 -3.25
C ARG A 53 0.43 -25.38 -3.18
N PRO A 54 1.17 -25.95 -2.21
CA PRO A 54 2.60 -25.69 -2.06
C PRO A 54 3.42 -26.10 -3.28
N GLU A 55 2.98 -27.09 -4.05
CA GLU A 55 3.64 -27.60 -5.26
C GLU A 55 3.64 -26.60 -6.42
N LYS A 56 2.74 -25.61 -6.39
CA LYS A 56 2.65 -24.54 -7.40
C LYS A 56 3.52 -23.34 -7.08
N PHE A 57 4.11 -23.28 -5.88
CA PHE A 57 5.01 -22.20 -5.53
C PHE A 57 6.29 -22.30 -6.38
N ASN A 58 6.66 -21.20 -7.03
CA ASN A 58 7.91 -21.07 -7.76
C ASN A 58 8.82 -20.05 -7.07
N GLU A 59 10.08 -20.44 -6.82
CA GLU A 59 11.07 -19.56 -6.21
C GLU A 59 11.37 -18.31 -7.06
N ASP A 60 11.21 -18.40 -8.38
CA ASP A 60 11.47 -17.31 -9.32
C ASP A 60 10.35 -16.26 -9.36
N TYR A 61 9.24 -16.47 -8.64
CA TYR A 61 8.19 -15.47 -8.50
C TYR A 61 8.70 -14.23 -7.76
N VAL A 62 9.59 -14.40 -6.78
CA VAL A 62 10.13 -13.29 -5.99
C VAL A 62 11.59 -13.09 -6.36
N ARG A 63 11.96 -11.87 -6.78
CA ARG A 63 13.29 -11.59 -7.33
C ARG A 63 13.92 -10.41 -6.63
N TYR A 64 15.16 -10.56 -6.16
CA TYR A 64 15.99 -9.42 -5.80
C TYR A 64 16.68 -8.88 -7.06
N LEU A 65 16.61 -7.56 -7.28
CA LEU A 65 17.18 -6.93 -8.48
C LEU A 65 18.46 -6.15 -8.15
N THR A 66 18.31 -5.00 -7.49
CA THR A 66 19.42 -4.10 -7.12
C THR A 66 18.92 -3.06 -6.13
N GLU A 67 19.80 -2.57 -5.25
CA GLU A 67 19.49 -1.47 -4.33
C GLU A 67 19.62 -0.09 -4.98
N ALA A 68 20.27 0.01 -6.14
CA ALA A 68 20.38 1.27 -6.88
C ALA A 68 19.01 1.71 -7.40
N GLN A 69 18.51 2.87 -6.97
CA GLN A 69 17.14 3.34 -7.23
C GLN A 69 16.74 3.27 -8.71
N PHE A 70 17.50 3.93 -9.59
CA PHE A 70 17.21 3.92 -11.02
C PHE A 70 17.60 2.61 -11.71
N GLY A 71 18.53 1.85 -11.14
CA GLY A 71 18.81 0.49 -11.58
C GLY A 71 17.60 -0.42 -11.36
N PHE A 72 16.93 -0.29 -10.21
CA PHE A 72 15.69 -1.00 -9.89
C PHE A 72 14.58 -0.61 -10.86
N ALA A 73 14.39 0.69 -11.10
CA ALA A 73 13.41 1.20 -12.06
C ALA A 73 13.65 0.61 -13.47
N ALA A 74 14.89 0.68 -13.97
CA ALA A 74 15.24 0.14 -15.28
C ALA A 74 15.00 -1.37 -15.39
N ALA A 75 15.33 -2.12 -14.34
CA ALA A 75 15.11 -3.56 -14.30
C ALA A 75 13.61 -3.91 -14.29
N VAL A 76 12.80 -3.21 -13.48
CA VAL A 76 11.34 -3.37 -13.45
C VAL A 76 10.73 -3.02 -14.81
N ASN A 77 11.14 -1.91 -15.42
CA ASN A 77 10.67 -1.50 -16.74
C ASN A 77 10.98 -2.56 -17.79
N GLY A 78 12.20 -3.09 -17.79
CA GLY A 78 12.59 -4.18 -18.68
C GLY A 78 11.73 -5.44 -18.49
N ILE A 79 11.35 -5.76 -17.26
CA ILE A 79 10.42 -6.86 -16.95
C ILE A 79 9.04 -6.55 -17.55
N VAL A 80 8.46 -5.39 -17.25
CA VAL A 80 7.13 -4.99 -17.74
C VAL A 80 7.07 -4.99 -19.27
N MET A 81 8.12 -4.51 -19.94
CA MET A 81 8.20 -4.48 -21.40
C MET A 81 8.27 -5.88 -22.05
N ARG A 82 8.98 -6.83 -21.41
CA ARG A 82 9.14 -8.20 -21.93
C ARG A 82 7.96 -9.10 -21.59
N GLU A 83 7.54 -9.09 -20.33
CA GLU A 83 6.52 -10.00 -19.80
C GLU A 83 5.10 -9.50 -20.08
N ARG A 84 4.93 -8.20 -20.36
CA ARG A 84 3.64 -7.56 -20.66
C ARG A 84 2.53 -7.96 -19.67
N PRO A 85 2.73 -7.74 -18.35
CA PRO A 85 1.77 -8.18 -17.34
C PRO A 85 0.41 -7.52 -17.57
N ALA A 86 -0.67 -8.27 -17.31
CA ALA A 86 -2.02 -7.73 -17.40
C ALA A 86 -2.30 -6.69 -16.30
N THR A 87 -1.67 -6.82 -15.14
CA THR A 87 -1.85 -5.90 -14.02
C THR A 87 -0.56 -5.68 -13.24
N ASN A 88 -0.30 -4.41 -12.89
CA ASN A 88 0.79 -3.97 -12.03
C ASN A 88 0.25 -3.51 -10.68
N PHE A 89 0.93 -3.90 -9.61
CA PHE A 89 0.68 -3.42 -8.25
C PHE A 89 1.89 -2.62 -7.75
N PHE A 90 1.72 -1.31 -7.55
CA PHE A 90 2.73 -0.43 -6.97
C PHE A 90 2.34 -0.02 -5.56
N ILE A 91 2.51 -0.94 -4.61
CA ILE A 91 2.07 -0.77 -3.23
C ILE A 91 3.27 -0.62 -2.31
N GLY A 92 3.32 0.47 -1.54
CA GLY A 92 4.35 0.72 -0.53
C GLY A 92 4.97 2.11 -0.60
N ARG A 93 6.19 2.24 -0.07
CA ARG A 93 6.96 3.48 -0.08
C ARG A 93 7.84 3.53 -1.33
N PHE A 94 7.58 4.50 -2.20
CA PHE A 94 8.38 4.75 -3.39
C PHE A 94 9.01 6.15 -3.36
N TRP A 95 9.94 6.36 -4.29
CA TRP A 95 10.54 7.66 -4.59
C TRP A 95 10.39 7.97 -6.08
N ALA A 96 11.30 8.77 -6.65
CA ALA A 96 11.25 9.25 -8.04
C ALA A 96 11.13 8.13 -9.10
N GLU A 97 11.51 6.89 -8.79
CA GLU A 97 11.31 5.73 -9.66
C GLU A 97 9.84 5.41 -9.94
N SER A 98 8.92 5.81 -9.05
CA SER A 98 7.49 5.48 -9.14
C SER A 98 6.88 5.90 -10.47
N LEU A 99 7.10 7.15 -10.89
CA LEU A 99 6.55 7.67 -12.14
C LEU A 99 7.11 6.91 -13.34
N ILE A 100 8.42 6.64 -13.35
CA ILE A 100 9.10 5.97 -14.46
C ILE A 100 8.55 4.54 -14.64
N MET A 101 8.31 3.84 -13.52
CA MET A 101 7.71 2.50 -13.54
C MET A 101 6.23 2.54 -13.95
N ALA A 102 5.47 3.48 -13.41
CA ALA A 102 4.05 3.62 -13.69
C ALA A 102 3.79 4.02 -15.15
N GLU A 103 4.54 4.97 -15.72
CA GLU A 103 4.41 5.33 -17.14
C GLU A 103 4.73 4.16 -18.05
N THR A 104 5.76 3.37 -17.71
CA THR A 104 6.11 2.19 -18.51
C THR A 104 4.96 1.18 -18.54
N GLY A 105 4.33 0.89 -17.39
CA GLY A 105 3.17 0.01 -17.36
C GLY A 105 1.97 0.56 -18.11
N ALA A 106 1.71 1.87 -18.01
CA ALA A 106 0.65 2.54 -18.75
C ALA A 106 0.86 2.46 -20.28
N GLN A 107 2.09 2.71 -20.75
CA GLN A 107 2.45 2.58 -22.17
C GLN A 107 2.28 1.15 -22.70
N MET A 108 2.50 0.15 -21.84
CA MET A 108 2.32 -1.26 -22.19
C MET A 108 0.86 -1.72 -22.14
N GLY A 109 -0.06 -0.87 -21.66
CA GLY A 109 -1.49 -1.16 -21.52
C GLY A 109 -1.82 -2.06 -20.33
N ALA A 110 -0.94 -2.16 -19.34
CA ALA A 110 -1.19 -2.90 -18.11
C ALA A 110 -2.17 -2.12 -17.23
N PHE A 111 -3.13 -2.80 -16.61
CA PHE A 111 -3.97 -2.20 -15.57
C PHE A 111 -3.13 -1.93 -14.31
N GLN A 112 -3.26 -0.78 -13.67
CA GLN A 112 -2.33 -0.38 -12.61
C GLN A 112 -3.06 0.04 -11.34
N ILE A 113 -2.72 -0.65 -10.25
CA ILE A 113 -3.17 -0.30 -8.90
C ILE A 113 -1.96 0.16 -8.11
N ALA A 114 -2.00 1.37 -7.58
CA ALA A 114 -0.96 1.94 -6.75
C ALA A 114 -1.47 2.22 -5.33
N GLY A 115 -0.54 2.35 -4.39
CA GLY A 115 -0.85 2.73 -3.02
C GLY A 115 0.39 3.17 -2.29
N THR A 116 0.38 4.39 -1.76
CA THR A 116 1.53 4.94 -1.03
C THR A 116 1.10 5.94 0.04
N ASP A 117 1.92 6.06 1.08
CA ASP A 117 1.77 7.09 2.12
C ASP A 117 2.68 8.31 1.88
N SER A 118 3.43 8.31 0.78
CA SER A 118 4.34 9.38 0.43
C SER A 118 3.61 10.49 -0.33
N VAL A 119 3.38 11.62 0.34
CA VAL A 119 2.72 12.81 -0.24
C VAL A 119 3.41 13.29 -1.53
N LEU A 120 4.73 13.14 -1.63
CA LEU A 120 5.48 13.55 -2.81
C LEU A 120 5.29 12.63 -4.03
N GLN A 121 4.97 11.35 -3.81
CA GLN A 121 4.81 10.38 -4.90
C GLN A 121 3.34 10.13 -5.27
N LEU A 122 2.41 10.50 -4.39
CA LEU A 122 0.97 10.39 -4.68
C LEU A 122 0.58 11.01 -6.03
N PRO A 123 1.03 12.24 -6.40
CA PRO A 123 0.68 12.81 -7.69
C PRO A 123 1.09 11.93 -8.88
N PHE A 124 2.25 11.28 -8.81
CA PHE A 124 2.75 10.44 -9.90
C PHE A 124 1.86 9.23 -10.13
N PHE A 125 1.46 8.54 -9.06
CA PHE A 125 0.56 7.41 -9.16
C PHE A 125 -0.87 7.82 -9.54
N VAL A 126 -1.38 8.92 -8.98
CA VAL A 126 -2.71 9.45 -9.36
C VAL A 126 -2.78 9.77 -10.85
N THR A 127 -1.68 10.26 -11.44
CA THR A 127 -1.67 10.59 -12.87
C THR A 127 -1.40 9.41 -13.80
N ALA A 128 -0.65 8.40 -13.34
CA ALA A 128 -0.16 7.32 -14.20
C ALA A 128 -0.83 5.96 -13.98
N CYS A 129 -1.63 5.79 -12.92
CA CYS A 129 -2.30 4.54 -12.59
C CYS A 129 -3.82 4.66 -12.61
N ASP A 130 -4.52 3.54 -12.87
CA ASP A 130 -5.98 3.48 -12.92
C ASP A 130 -6.62 3.71 -11.54
N TYR A 131 -6.01 3.16 -10.49
CA TYR A 131 -6.44 3.35 -9.10
C TYR A 131 -5.25 3.61 -8.19
N THR A 132 -5.39 4.60 -7.29
CA THR A 132 -4.36 4.95 -6.32
C THR A 132 -4.96 5.05 -4.93
N LEU A 133 -4.50 4.19 -4.01
CA LEU A 133 -4.80 4.28 -2.58
C LEU A 133 -3.96 5.39 -1.95
N MET A 134 -4.63 6.38 -1.35
CA MET A 134 -3.99 7.58 -0.82
C MET A 134 -3.80 7.49 0.70
N GLY A 135 -2.54 7.38 1.15
CA GLY A 135 -2.21 7.50 2.58
C GLY A 135 -2.93 6.48 3.45
N GLU A 136 -3.95 6.93 4.19
CA GLU A 136 -4.73 6.09 5.11
C GLU A 136 -5.48 4.96 4.42
N GLU A 137 -5.86 5.13 3.15
CA GLU A 137 -6.54 4.11 2.36
C GLU A 137 -5.67 2.86 2.16
N LEU A 138 -4.34 3.03 2.05
CA LEU A 138 -3.40 1.92 1.96
C LEU A 138 -3.44 1.05 3.23
N TYR A 139 -3.45 1.69 4.39
CA TYR A 139 -3.48 1.02 5.68
C TYR A 139 -4.84 0.36 5.93
N ALA A 140 -5.93 1.05 5.58
CA ALA A 140 -7.28 0.52 5.66
C ALA A 140 -7.46 -0.71 4.76
N ALA A 141 -7.00 -0.65 3.51
CA ALA A 141 -7.05 -1.77 2.57
C ALA A 141 -6.27 -2.97 3.09
N SER A 142 -5.05 -2.76 3.58
CA SER A 142 -4.21 -3.79 4.18
C SER A 142 -4.89 -4.47 5.37
N ALA A 143 -5.46 -3.69 6.30
CA ALA A 143 -6.18 -4.19 7.47
C ALA A 143 -7.48 -4.95 7.09
N TYR A 144 -8.21 -4.45 6.10
CA TYR A 144 -9.47 -5.05 5.65
C TYR A 144 -9.24 -6.38 4.92
N LEU A 145 -8.18 -6.45 4.13
CA LEU A 145 -7.76 -7.64 3.40
C LEU A 145 -7.22 -8.73 4.33
N SER A 146 -6.31 -8.39 5.26
CA SER A 146 -5.74 -9.37 6.19
C SER A 146 -6.73 -9.85 7.26
N ARG A 147 -7.80 -9.09 7.50
CA ARG A 147 -8.80 -9.30 8.57
C ARG A 147 -8.19 -9.43 9.96
N GLU A 148 -7.04 -8.81 10.18
CA GLU A 148 -6.36 -8.88 11.47
C GLU A 148 -7.11 -8.03 12.51
N PRO A 149 -7.60 -8.64 13.62
CA PRO A 149 -8.46 -7.93 14.58
C PRO A 149 -7.79 -6.69 15.19
N LEU A 150 -6.47 -6.73 15.40
CA LEU A 150 -5.71 -5.62 15.94
C LEU A 150 -5.66 -4.43 14.98
N LEU A 151 -5.36 -4.67 13.70
CA LEU A 151 -5.32 -3.63 12.67
C LEU A 151 -6.71 -3.02 12.45
N LEU A 152 -7.75 -3.87 12.36
CA LEU A 152 -9.13 -3.42 12.22
C LEU A 152 -9.61 -2.63 13.44
N GLY A 153 -9.24 -3.05 14.64
CA GLY A 153 -9.56 -2.35 15.89
C GLY A 153 -8.90 -0.97 15.95
N SER A 154 -7.62 -0.88 15.58
CA SER A 154 -6.89 0.39 15.49
C SER A 154 -7.54 1.34 14.49
N LEU A 155 -7.92 0.84 13.31
CA LEU A 155 -8.56 1.66 12.28
C LEU A 155 -9.88 2.26 12.79
N LYS A 156 -10.74 1.44 13.40
CA LYS A 156 -12.00 1.91 13.99
C LYS A 156 -11.78 2.93 15.10
N ALA A 157 -10.82 2.69 15.99
CA ALA A 157 -10.50 3.62 17.07
C ALA A 157 -10.03 4.97 16.53
N GLN A 158 -9.23 4.98 15.47
CA GLN A 158 -8.77 6.19 14.81
C GLN A 158 -9.93 6.99 14.21
N ASP A 159 -10.88 6.31 13.54
CA ASP A 159 -12.05 6.96 12.94
C ASP A 159 -12.98 7.57 13.99
N TYR A 160 -13.28 6.84 15.07
CA TYR A 160 -14.06 7.37 16.19
C TYR A 160 -13.36 8.56 16.85
N GLY A 161 -12.04 8.48 17.06
CA GLY A 161 -11.25 9.57 17.61
C GLY A 161 -11.36 10.84 16.78
N LYS A 162 -11.19 10.73 15.46
CA LYS A 162 -11.37 11.86 14.52
C LYS A 162 -12.77 12.45 14.59
N LEU A 163 -13.80 11.60 14.66
CA LEU A 163 -15.20 12.04 14.74
C LEU A 163 -15.47 12.82 16.04
N ILE A 164 -14.95 12.33 17.17
CA ILE A 164 -15.08 13.02 18.47
C ILE A 164 -14.39 14.38 18.42
N VAL A 165 -13.15 14.44 17.91
CA VAL A 165 -12.41 15.70 17.76
C VAL A 165 -13.15 16.65 16.83
N LEU A 166 -13.68 16.18 15.71
CA LEU A 166 -14.46 16.98 14.78
C LEU A 166 -15.72 17.55 15.44
N ALA A 167 -16.46 16.75 16.20
CA ALA A 167 -17.65 17.21 16.92
C ALA A 167 -17.31 18.29 17.95
N ILE A 168 -16.22 18.11 18.71
CA ILE A 168 -15.71 19.10 19.65
C ILE A 168 -15.37 20.40 18.91
N LEU A 169 -14.59 20.32 17.83
CA LEU A 169 -14.22 21.49 17.02
C LEU A 169 -15.44 22.25 16.53
N ILE A 170 -16.44 21.56 15.98
CA ILE A 170 -17.69 22.18 15.51
C ILE A 170 -18.40 22.91 16.65
N VAL A 171 -18.53 22.30 17.83
CA VAL A 171 -19.16 22.92 19.00
C VAL A 171 -18.41 24.19 19.42
N PHE A 172 -17.08 24.11 19.55
CA PHE A 172 -16.27 25.28 19.93
C PHE A 172 -16.32 26.39 18.86
N THR A 173 -16.30 26.05 17.57
CA THR A 173 -16.46 27.03 16.49
C THR A 173 -17.83 27.72 16.56
N MET A 174 -18.92 26.98 16.81
CA MET A 174 -20.27 27.56 16.95
C MET A 174 -20.37 28.50 18.15
N ILE A 175 -19.80 28.11 19.30
CA ILE A 175 -19.80 28.95 20.51
C ILE A 175 -19.01 30.24 20.29
N SER A 176 -17.85 30.14 19.63
CA SER A 176 -17.04 31.30 19.25
C SER A 176 -17.80 32.25 18.31
N PHE A 177 -18.52 31.69 17.32
CA PHE A 177 -19.31 32.48 16.37
C PHE A 177 -20.46 33.24 17.05
N LEU A 178 -21.05 32.69 18.10
CA LEU A 178 -22.11 33.32 18.90
C LEU A 178 -21.58 34.33 19.93
N ASN A 179 -20.27 34.59 19.96
CA ASN A 179 -19.60 35.50 20.92
C ASN A 179 -19.89 35.15 22.39
N ILE A 180 -20.18 33.87 22.68
CA ILE A 180 -20.42 33.39 24.03
C ILE A 180 -19.05 33.22 24.70
N ASN A 181 -18.75 34.09 25.66
CA ASN A 181 -17.51 34.05 26.42
C ASN A 181 -17.53 32.86 27.39
N LEU A 182 -16.81 31.78 27.05
CA LEU A 182 -16.65 30.59 27.90
C LEU A 182 -15.58 30.77 28.99
N ILE A 183 -14.74 31.79 28.89
CA ILE A 183 -13.63 32.06 29.84
C ILE A 183 -14.13 32.18 31.30
N PRO A 184 -15.23 32.89 31.62
CA PRO A 184 -15.75 32.96 32.98
C PRO A 184 -16.21 31.61 33.54
N PHE A 185 -16.62 30.68 32.67
CA PHE A 185 -17.14 29.36 33.04
C PHE A 185 -16.02 28.32 33.24
N LEU A 186 -14.90 28.48 32.53
CA LEU A 186 -13.76 27.58 32.62
C LEU A 186 -12.90 27.77 33.88
N ARG A 187 -13.15 28.82 34.69
CA ARG A 187 -12.49 29.08 35.98
C ARG A 187 -10.96 28.87 35.96
N VAL A 188 -10.33 29.12 34.81
CA VAL A 188 -8.87 29.20 34.69
C VAL A 188 -8.54 30.62 35.15
N GLN A 189 -7.99 30.71 36.38
CA GLN A 189 -7.39 31.94 36.90
C GLN A 189 -6.18 32.36 36.06
#